data_AF-A0A844ZUT8-F1
#
_entry.id   AF-A0A844ZUT8-F1
#
_cell.length_a   1.000
_cell.length_b   1.000
_cell.length_c   1.000
_cell.angle_alpha   90.00
_cell.angle_beta   90.00
_cell.angle_gamma   90.00
#
_symmetry.space_group_name_H-M   'P 1'
#
loop_
_entity.id
_entity.type
_entity.pdbx_description
1 polymer ?
#
loop_
_entity_poly.entity_id
_entity_poly.type
_entity_poly.pdbx_seq_one_letter_code
_entity_poly.pdbx_strand_id
1 'polypeptide(L)'
;MGGIGPGVALLAVAALLVWIVLLVWLAQRILRFIGLRTGWGPLDPRNIGVTFVLLAGAIHLGNYALDWLGGSGVASQDGAVSFPTAFLIGSVAIGVGIAAIRWHRQQKPKD
;
A
#
# COMPACT_ATOMS: atom_id res chain seq x y z
N MET A 1 9.54 24.28 20.25
CA MET A 1 9.05 23.64 19.02
C MET A 1 10.26 23.37 18.13
N GLY A 2 10.85 22.17 18.20
CA GLY A 2 11.97 21.80 17.34
C GLY A 2 11.45 21.54 15.93
N GLY A 3 11.81 22.40 14.97
CA GLY A 3 11.44 22.22 13.58
C GLY A 3 12.12 20.98 13.00
N ILE A 4 11.39 20.22 12.19
CA ILE A 4 11.95 19.11 11.42
C ILE A 4 13.06 19.68 10.53
N GLY A 5 14.31 19.30 10.79
CA GLY A 5 15.45 19.75 10.00
C GLY A 5 15.26 19.36 8.53
N PRO A 6 15.72 20.17 7.55
CA PRO A 6 15.48 19.95 6.13
C PRO A 6 15.95 18.56 5.64
N GLY A 7 17.01 18.00 6.24
CA GLY A 7 17.45 16.62 5.95
C GLY A 7 16.43 15.54 6.33
N VAL A 8 15.79 15.66 7.49
CA VAL A 8 14.75 14.70 7.93
C VAL A 8 13.50 14.82 7.07
N ALA A 9 13.14 16.03 6.65
CA ALA A 9 12.03 16.25 5.72
C ALA A 9 12.27 15.57 4.37
N LEU A 10 13.47 15.67 3.81
CA LEU A 10 13.82 15.00 2.55
C LEU A 10 13.77 13.47 2.68
N LEU A 11 14.25 12.91 3.80
CA LEU A 11 14.15 11.48 4.07
C LEU A 11 12.69 11.01 4.18
N ALA A 12 11.84 11.79 4.85
CA ALA A 12 10.41 11.47 4.95
C ALA A 12 9.72 11.47 3.58
N VAL A 13 10.05 12.44 2.71
CA VAL A 13 9.53 12.47 1.33
C VAL A 13 10.04 11.28 0.52
N ALA A 14 11.33 10.93 0.62
CA ALA A 14 11.88 9.79 -0.07
C ALA A 14 11.23 8.47 0.38
N ALA A 15 11.05 8.28 1.70
CA ALA A 15 10.37 7.12 2.25
C ALA A 15 8.91 7.04 1.78
N LEU A 16 8.20 8.17 1.71
CA LEU A 16 6.83 8.24 1.20
C LEU A 16 6.76 7.86 -0.28
N LEU A 17 7.70 8.32 -1.10
CA LEU A 17 7.75 7.95 -2.52
C LEU A 17 7.98 6.44 -2.70
N VAL A 18 8.93 5.87 -1.95
CA VAL A 18 9.18 4.42 -1.96
C VAL A 18 7.94 3.65 -1.53
N TRP A 19 7.26 4.09 -0.46
CA TRP A 19 6.01 3.51 0.01
C TRP A 19 4.94 3.48 -1.08
N ILE A 20 4.71 4.60 -1.76
CA ILE A 20 3.70 4.69 -2.83
C ILE A 20 4.06 3.77 -4.00
N VAL A 21 5.33 3.74 -4.42
CA VAL A 21 5.79 2.88 -5.52
C VAL A 21 5.57 1.40 -5.18
N LEU A 22 5.89 0.99 -3.94
CA LEU A 22 5.67 -0.38 -3.46
C LEU A 22 4.18 -0.74 -3.46
N LEU A 23 3.32 0.15 -2.96
CA LEU A 23 1.87 -0.06 -2.95
C LEU A 23 1.31 -0.24 -4.36
N VAL A 24 1.67 0.65 -5.29
CA VAL A 24 1.20 0.56 -6.69
C VAL A 24 1.70 -0.72 -7.35
N TRP A 25 2.97 -1.07 -7.14
CA TRP A 25 3.56 -2.29 -7.69
C TRP A 25 2.84 -3.54 -7.18
N LEU A 26 2.61 -3.62 -5.87
CA LEU A 26 1.94 -4.75 -5.24
C LEU A 26 0.45 -4.83 -5.65
N ALA A 27 -0.24 -3.69 -5.65
CA ALA A 27 -1.62 -3.60 -6.12
C ALA A 27 -1.77 -4.08 -7.57
N GLN A 28 -0.85 -3.70 -8.45
CA GLN A 28 -0.88 -4.15 -9.84
C GLN A 28 -0.67 -5.66 -9.95
N ARG A 29 0.22 -6.24 -9.14
CA ARG A 29 0.48 -7.69 -9.11
C ARG A 29 -0.77 -8.45 -8.69
N ILE A 30 -1.43 -7.99 -7.63
CA ILE A 30 -2.64 -8.61 -7.07
C ILE A 30 -3.83 -8.46 -8.04
N LEU A 31 -4.09 -7.25 -8.56
CA LEU A 31 -5.17 -6.99 -9.54
C LEU A 31 -5.05 -7.87 -10.77
N ARG A 32 -3.84 -8.01 -11.32
CA ARG A 32 -3.59 -8.87 -12.48
C ARG A 32 -3.77 -10.34 -12.13
N PHE A 33 -3.26 -10.78 -10.99
CA PHE A 33 -3.41 -12.17 -10.55
C PHE A 33 -4.89 -12.56 -10.39
N ILE A 34 -5.66 -11.72 -9.70
CA ILE A 34 -7.10 -11.93 -9.50
C ILE A 34 -7.83 -11.87 -10.84
N GLY A 35 -7.57 -10.84 -11.65
CA GLY A 35 -8.22 -10.67 -12.95
C GLY A 35 -7.97 -11.84 -13.90
N LEU A 36 -6.74 -12.37 -13.94
CA LEU A 36 -6.41 -13.56 -14.74
C LEU A 36 -7.09 -14.84 -14.23
N ARG A 37 -7.34 -14.95 -12.92
CA ARG A 37 -7.98 -16.12 -12.30
C ARG A 37 -9.51 -16.08 -12.35
N THR A 38 -10.09 -14.89 -12.37
CA THR A 38 -11.55 -14.67 -12.25
C THR A 38 -12.19 -14.20 -13.54
N GLY A 39 -11.39 -13.75 -14.52
CA GLY A 39 -11.88 -13.08 -15.72
C GLY A 39 -12.35 -11.64 -15.47
N TRP A 40 -12.16 -11.09 -14.27
CA TRP A 40 -12.58 -9.72 -13.96
C TRP A 40 -11.69 -8.68 -14.66
N GLY A 41 -12.34 -7.66 -15.19
CA GLY A 41 -11.67 -6.55 -15.84
C GLY A 41 -10.81 -5.71 -14.88
N PRO A 42 -9.94 -4.83 -15.42
CA PRO A 42 -9.06 -3.98 -14.63
C PRO A 42 -9.80 -2.94 -13.79
N LEU A 43 -10.98 -2.50 -14.26
CA LEU A 43 -11.84 -1.53 -13.57
C LEU A 43 -13.08 -2.17 -12.94
N ASP A 44 -13.12 -3.51 -12.87
CA ASP A 44 -14.23 -4.22 -12.23
C ASP A 44 -14.22 -3.89 -10.72
N PRO A 45 -15.34 -3.39 -10.15
CA PRO A 45 -15.41 -3.02 -8.74
C PRO A 45 -15.12 -4.20 -7.80
N ARG A 46 -15.40 -5.44 -8.23
CA ARG A 46 -15.09 -6.65 -7.45
C ARG A 46 -13.59 -6.88 -7.38
N ASN A 47 -12.89 -6.72 -8.50
CA ASN A 47 -11.43 -6.88 -8.57
C ASN A 47 -10.71 -5.79 -7.75
N ILE A 48 -11.16 -4.54 -7.90
CA ILE A 48 -10.67 -3.40 -7.12
C ILE A 48 -10.92 -3.63 -5.62
N GLY A 49 -12.14 -4.00 -5.26
CA GLY A 49 -12.55 -4.21 -3.87
C GLY A 49 -11.75 -5.33 -3.20
N VAL A 50 -11.61 -6.49 -3.85
CA VAL A 50 -10.81 -7.60 -3.29
C VAL A 50 -9.34 -7.21 -3.16
N THR A 51 -8.77 -6.55 -4.16
CA THR A 51 -7.38 -6.07 -4.09
C THR A 51 -7.18 -5.10 -2.93
N PHE A 52 -8.11 -4.15 -2.75
CA PHE A 52 -8.09 -3.19 -1.66
C PHE A 52 -8.12 -3.90 -0.30
N VAL A 53 -9.05 -4.83 -0.11
CA VAL A 53 -9.20 -5.58 1.14
C VAL A 53 -7.96 -6.42 1.43
N LEU A 54 -7.38 -7.08 0.42
CA LEU A 54 -6.16 -7.88 0.59
C LEU A 54 -4.95 -7.02 0.99
N LEU A 55 -4.75 -5.86 0.36
CA LEU A 55 -3.66 -4.95 0.71
C LEU A 55 -3.85 -4.37 2.11
N ALA A 56 -5.04 -3.85 2.41
CA ALA A 56 -5.36 -3.31 3.72
C ALA A 56 -5.19 -4.38 4.80
N GLY A 57 -5.69 -5.59 4.56
CA GLY A 57 -5.56 -6.74 5.46
C GLY A 57 -4.10 -7.16 5.66
N ALA A 58 -3.29 -7.21 4.59
CA ALA A 58 -1.88 -7.55 4.68
C ALA A 58 -1.08 -6.53 5.51
N ILE A 59 -1.40 -5.24 5.40
CA ILE A 59 -0.75 -4.19 6.20
C ILE A 59 -1.11 -4.36 7.69
N HIS A 60 -2.40 -4.56 8.01
CA HIS A 60 -2.83 -4.77 9.40
C HIS A 60 -2.25 -6.05 9.99
N LEU A 61 -2.20 -7.13 9.21
CA LEU A 61 -1.62 -8.39 9.63
C LEU A 61 -0.10 -8.26 9.85
N GLY A 62 0.59 -7.52 8.98
CA GLY A 62 2.01 -7.20 9.15
C GLY A 62 2.28 -6.42 10.43
N ASN A 63 1.49 -5.38 10.70
CA ASN A 63 1.59 -4.62 11.95
C ASN A 63 1.33 -5.51 13.17
N TYR A 64 0.27 -6.31 13.14
CA TYR A 64 -0.03 -7.25 14.22
C TYR A 64 1.10 -8.27 14.45
N ALA A 65 1.71 -8.78 13.38
CA ALA A 65 2.85 -9.70 13.47
C ALA A 65 4.09 -9.02 14.06
N LEU A 66 4.36 -7.76 13.70
CA LEU A 66 5.45 -6.97 14.29
C LEU A 66 5.21 -6.70 15.78
N ASP A 67 3.97 -6.38 16.17
CA ASP A 67 3.60 -6.18 17.57
C ASP A 67 3.75 -7.48 18.38
N TRP A 68 3.33 -8.61 17.81
CA TRP A 68 3.48 -9.93 18.43
C TRP A 68 4.96 -10.32 18.61
N LEU A 69 5.81 -10.06 17.61
CA LEU A 69 7.25 -10.29 17.68
C LEU A 69 7.94 -9.33 18.66
N GLY A 70 7.54 -8.06 18.68
CA GLY A 70 8.05 -7.04 19.61
C GLY A 70 7.68 -7.32 21.07
N GLY A 71 6.54 -7.98 21.31
CA GLY A 71 6.14 -8.47 22.63
C GLY A 71 7.02 -9.59 23.20
N SER A 72 7.92 -10.19 22.41
CA SER A 72 8.74 -11.34 22.81
C SER A 72 10.15 -11.01 23.35
N GLY A 73 10.46 -9.74 23.63
CA GLY A 73 11.61 -9.39 24.50
C GLY A 73 12.78 -8.64 23.86
N VAL A 74 12.60 -7.99 22.71
CA VAL A 74 13.57 -7.01 22.21
C VAL A 74 13.02 -5.61 22.47
N ALA A 75 13.47 -5.01 23.57
CA ALA A 75 13.40 -3.59 23.92
C ALA A 75 12.19 -2.81 23.39
N SER A 76 11.19 -2.63 24.26
CA SER A 76 10.19 -1.56 24.18
C SER A 76 10.87 -0.19 24.40
N GLN A 77 11.73 0.24 23.48
CA GLN A 77 12.23 1.61 23.40
C GLN A 77 11.72 2.25 22.11
N ASP A 78 10.91 3.29 22.32
CA ASP A 78 10.51 4.35 21.40
C ASP A 78 9.59 3.99 20.22
N GLY A 79 8.30 4.21 20.50
CA GLY A 79 7.31 4.59 19.50
C GLY A 79 6.80 3.45 18.64
N ALA A 80 5.73 2.79 19.09
CA ALA A 80 4.86 2.07 18.16
C ALA A 80 4.57 3.02 17.00
N VAL A 81 5.04 2.67 15.80
CA VAL A 81 4.90 3.51 14.60
C VAL A 81 3.42 3.47 14.20
N SER A 82 2.60 4.26 14.88
CA SER A 82 1.18 4.37 14.61
C SER A 82 0.99 5.30 13.41
N PHE A 83 0.96 4.74 12.21
CA PHE A 83 0.51 5.49 11.05
C PHE A 83 -1.00 5.76 11.18
N PRO A 84 -1.48 6.99 10.92
CA PRO A 84 -2.90 7.28 10.94
C PRO A 84 -3.66 6.32 10.03
N THR A 85 -4.65 5.60 10.56
CA THR A 85 -5.40 4.59 9.79
C THR A 85 -6.01 5.17 8.52
N ALA A 86 -6.44 6.43 8.56
CA ALA A 86 -6.94 7.16 7.39
C ALA A 86 -5.87 7.35 6.29
N PHE A 87 -4.61 7.61 6.68
CA PHE A 87 -3.50 7.71 5.73
C PHE A 87 -3.21 6.36 5.06
N LEU A 88 -3.22 5.27 5.83
CA LEU A 88 -3.03 3.92 5.28
C LEU A 88 -4.14 3.58 4.29
N ILE A 89 -5.40 3.72 4.70
CA ILE A 89 -6.57 3.48 3.85
C ILE A 89 -6.50 4.32 2.57
N GLY A 90 -6.22 5.62 2.70
CA GLY A 90 -6.11 6.53 1.57
C GLY A 90 -4.98 6.15 0.61
N SER A 91 -3.80 5.81 1.14
CA SER A 91 -2.64 5.40 0.33
C SER A 91 -2.89 4.09 -0.41
N VAL A 92 -3.57 3.12 0.20
CA VAL A 92 -3.99 1.87 -0.46
C VAL A 92 -5.02 2.15 -1.54
N ALA A 93 -6.03 2.98 -1.27
CA ALA A 93 -7.04 3.35 -2.26
C ALA A 93 -6.43 4.01 -3.51
N ILE A 94 -5.50 4.95 -3.30
CA ILE A 94 -4.74 5.60 -4.38
C ILE A 94 -3.89 4.57 -5.13
N GLY A 95 -3.16 3.71 -4.41
CA GLY A 95 -2.29 2.68 -5.00
C GLY A 95 -3.05 1.71 -5.90
N VAL A 96 -4.20 1.21 -5.43
CA VAL A 96 -5.09 0.33 -6.19
C VAL A 96 -5.70 1.04 -7.39
N GLY A 97 -6.18 2.28 -7.21
CA GLY A 97 -6.75 3.07 -8.30
C GLY A 97 -5.75 3.33 -9.44
N ILE A 98 -4.53 3.76 -9.09
CA ILE A 98 -3.44 3.96 -10.06
C ILE A 98 -3.11 2.65 -10.78
N ALA A 99 -3.00 1.54 -10.05
CA ALA A 99 -2.71 0.24 -10.62
C ALA A 99 -3.79 -0.24 -11.60
N ALA A 100 -5.07 -0.04 -11.25
CA ALA A 100 -6.21 -0.37 -12.08
C ALA A 100 -6.23 0.44 -13.39
N ILE A 101 -6.04 1.77 -13.31
CA ILE A 101 -5.95 2.64 -14.48
C ILE A 101 -4.77 2.28 -15.37
N ARG A 102 -3.60 2.06 -14.77
CA ARG A 102 -2.37 1.68 -15.50
C ARG A 102 -2.58 0.38 -16.26
N TRP A 103 -3.21 -0.62 -15.64
CA TRP A 103 -3.50 -1.88 -16.32
C TRP A 103 -4.56 -1.69 -17.42
N HIS A 104 -5.61 -0.92 -17.18
CA HIS A 104 -6.61 -0.61 -18.21
C HIS A 104 -5.99 0.06 -19.44
N ARG A 105 -5.08 1.03 -19.25
CA ARG A 105 -4.36 1.68 -20.35
C ARG A 105 -3.45 0.72 -21.14
N GLN A 106 -2.87 -0.27 -20.48
CA GLN A 106 -2.04 -1.28 -21.15
C GLN A 106 -2.85 -2.26 -22.01
N GLN A 107 -4.17 -2.34 -21.81
CA GLN A 107 -5.06 -3.16 -22.64
C GLN A 107 -5.56 -2.41 -23.88
N LYS A 108 -5.48 -1.08 -23.90
CA LYS A 108 -5.84 -0.31 -25.10
C LYS A 108 -4.68 -0.37 -26.09
N PRO A 109 -4.91 -0.82 -27.34
CA PRO A 109 -3.94 -0.65 -28.42
C PRO A 109 -3.57 0.84 -28.52
N LYS A 110 -2.28 1.14 -28.77
CA LYS A 110 -1.90 2.46 -29.26
C LYS A 110 -2.32 2.51 -30.72
N ASP A 111 -3.50 3.05 -30.97
CA ASP A 111 -3.91 3.50 -32.30
C ASP A 111 -3.09 4.74 -32.71
#